data_AF-A0A7Y3H6G2-F1
#
_entry.id   AF-A0A7Y3H6G2-F1
#
_cell.length_a   1.000
_cell.length_b   1.000
_cell.length_c   1.000
_cell.angle_alpha   90.00
_cell.angle_beta   90.00
_cell.angle_gamma   90.00
#
_symmetry.space_group_name_H-M   'P 1'
#
loop_
_entity.id
_entity.type
_entity.pdbx_description
1 polymer ?
#
loop_
_entity_poly.entity_id
_entity_poly.type
_entity_poly.pdbx_seq_one_letter_code
_entity_poly.pdbx_strand_id
1 'polypeptide(L)'
;MTKQTFNVLDFMFWHKVKAGLLEDNHPWITGIDPKTESPIWDKNIIFASPRKKVWPEAEPKDDQRIVRQVGMFLAAMVRRSNESEPELPQGRKRRMPHAVNYIHGSVHYNGGFLIFNDFKDAMYYFSDRNFVQELHRFTKKENREHTVVFRERNYDPEEYAWFLSFLRSHLRWYANANGPAKKRVLHGTPSPYPVINPINGNWITDVSNIQKEKMDKLVKPEISSSEYFNGDYCGNQSEYTFMERFHAWGQHVVTTAKGFQGGLVFTNRKKMEPHNWETFQKTNGQWRASYAISHPFKSIEKARADRSEGKSIYVNFIAKKEIKELA
;
A
#
# COMPACT_ATOMS: atom_id res chain seq x y z
N MET A 1 -16.66 -4.24 7.87
CA MET A 1 -15.88 -3.00 7.68
C MET A 1 -15.03 -2.83 8.94
N THR A 2 -13.69 -2.78 8.82
CA THR A 2 -12.78 -2.85 9.97
C THR A 2 -12.72 -1.52 10.76
N LYS A 3 -12.47 -1.56 12.08
CA LYS A 3 -12.29 -0.38 12.97
C LYS A 3 -11.41 0.72 12.36
N GLN A 4 -10.37 0.34 11.63
CA GLN A 4 -9.46 1.29 11.00
C GLN A 4 -10.06 2.07 9.83
N THR A 5 -10.99 1.48 9.08
CA THR A 5 -11.70 2.19 8.01
C THR A 5 -12.56 3.31 8.61
N PHE A 6 -13.20 3.06 9.76
CA PHE A 6 -13.93 4.09 10.50
C PHE A 6 -13.00 5.20 11.00
N ASN A 7 -11.80 4.88 11.48
CA ASN A 7 -10.85 5.89 11.92
C ASN A 7 -10.36 6.78 10.76
N VAL A 8 -10.16 6.21 9.56
CA VAL A 8 -9.84 7.03 8.37
C VAL A 8 -11.01 7.96 8.01
N LEU A 9 -12.25 7.45 8.05
CA LEU A 9 -13.44 8.27 7.83
C LEU A 9 -13.58 9.36 8.89
N ASP A 10 -13.26 9.06 10.15
CA ASP A 10 -13.27 10.00 11.27
C ASP A 10 -12.37 11.22 10.99
N PHE A 11 -11.08 11.00 10.68
CA PHE A 11 -10.14 12.09 10.34
C PHE A 11 -10.44 12.80 9.01
N MET A 12 -11.26 12.20 8.15
CA MET A 12 -11.67 12.82 6.90
C MET A 12 -12.89 13.74 7.07
N PHE A 13 -13.86 13.35 7.89
CA PHE A 13 -15.18 13.99 7.91
C PHE A 13 -15.51 14.69 9.23
N TRP A 14 -15.05 14.17 10.36
CA TRP A 14 -15.38 14.72 11.69
C TRP A 14 -14.19 15.46 12.30
N HIS A 15 -13.04 14.80 12.41
CA HIS A 15 -11.78 15.40 12.88
C HIS A 15 -10.91 15.81 11.69
N LYS A 16 -11.42 16.72 10.86
CA LYS A 16 -10.79 17.09 9.58
C LYS A 16 -9.36 17.60 9.75
N VAL A 17 -8.40 16.94 9.12
CA VAL A 17 -6.99 17.37 9.06
C VAL A 17 -6.81 18.46 7.99
N LYS A 18 -6.16 19.59 8.32
CA LYS A 18 -5.93 20.74 7.43
C LYS A 18 -4.57 20.67 6.71
N ALA A 19 -4.39 21.49 5.68
CA ALA A 19 -3.10 21.72 5.03
C ALA A 19 -2.12 22.47 5.96
N GLY A 20 -0.82 22.47 5.62
CA GLY A 20 0.19 23.34 6.24
C GLY A 20 0.43 23.12 7.73
N LEU A 21 0.28 21.90 8.23
CA LEU A 21 0.40 21.61 9.67
C LEU A 21 1.84 21.32 10.12
N LEU A 22 2.79 21.29 9.20
CA LEU A 22 4.20 21.02 9.47
C LEU A 22 5.06 22.15 8.89
N GLU A 23 6.25 22.35 9.42
CA GLU A 23 7.27 23.20 8.77
C GLU A 23 7.89 22.47 7.58
N ASP A 24 8.36 23.18 6.55
CA ASP A 24 8.89 22.57 5.31
C ASP A 24 10.15 21.71 5.55
N ASN A 25 10.91 22.03 6.60
CA ASN A 25 12.08 21.26 7.05
C ASN A 25 11.72 20.07 7.95
N HIS A 26 10.43 19.88 8.29
CA HIS A 26 10.01 18.85 9.23
C HIS A 26 10.43 17.45 8.74
N PRO A 27 10.92 16.55 9.63
CA PRO A 27 11.45 15.26 9.21
C PRO A 27 10.50 14.39 8.38
N TRP A 28 9.19 14.48 8.63
CA TRP A 28 8.19 13.77 7.81
C TRP A 28 8.09 14.26 6.35
N ILE A 29 8.54 15.48 6.06
CA ILE A 29 8.57 16.08 4.72
C ILE A 29 9.90 15.84 4.01
N THR A 30 11.00 15.90 4.77
CA THR A 30 12.36 15.78 4.23
C THR A 30 12.83 14.32 4.19
N GLY A 31 12.35 13.49 5.11
CA GLY A 31 12.86 12.14 5.33
C GLY A 31 14.18 12.09 6.09
N ILE A 32 14.70 13.25 6.51
CA ILE A 32 16.01 13.40 7.13
C ILE A 32 15.86 13.31 8.65
N ASP A 33 16.70 12.48 9.27
CA ASP A 33 16.85 12.44 10.72
C ASP A 33 17.66 13.65 11.19
N PRO A 34 17.11 14.53 12.04
CA PRO A 34 17.82 15.71 12.51
C PRO A 34 19.07 15.38 13.34
N LYS A 35 19.17 14.17 13.92
CA LYS A 35 20.36 13.78 14.70
C LYS A 35 21.53 13.35 13.83
N THR A 36 21.24 12.75 12.67
CA THR A 36 22.27 12.13 11.84
C THR A 36 22.40 12.77 10.46
N GLU A 37 21.56 13.76 10.16
CA GLU A 37 21.50 14.47 8.88
C GLU A 37 21.39 13.54 7.66
N SER A 38 20.85 12.35 7.89
CA SER A 38 20.77 11.27 6.91
C SER A 38 19.34 10.75 6.77
N PRO A 39 18.98 10.13 5.63
CA PRO A 39 17.67 9.50 5.48
C PRO A 39 17.41 8.44 6.55
N ILE A 40 16.28 8.54 7.27
CA ILE A 40 15.96 7.63 8.39
C ILE A 40 15.69 6.18 7.93
N TRP A 41 15.21 6.00 6.70
CA TRP A 41 14.61 4.73 6.27
C TRP A 41 15.58 3.55 6.23
N ASP A 42 16.86 3.79 5.97
CA ASP A 42 17.87 2.72 5.94
C ASP A 42 18.03 2.07 7.31
N LYS A 43 17.92 2.89 8.36
CA LYS A 43 18.07 2.49 9.76
C LYS A 43 16.80 1.83 10.28
N ASN A 44 15.69 2.00 9.58
CA ASN A 44 14.40 1.41 9.91
C ASN A 44 14.12 0.11 9.14
N ILE A 45 15.11 -0.48 8.47
CA ILE A 45 15.01 -1.84 7.95
C ILE A 45 15.07 -2.80 9.14
N ILE A 46 13.93 -3.39 9.50
CA ILE A 46 13.81 -4.30 10.66
C ILE A 46 13.97 -5.76 10.25
N PHE A 47 13.78 -6.07 8.98
CA PHE A 47 13.98 -7.42 8.45
C PHE A 47 14.30 -7.35 6.95
N ALA A 48 15.24 -8.18 6.51
CA ALA A 48 15.54 -8.38 5.10
C ALA A 48 15.82 -9.87 4.88
N SER A 49 14.96 -10.53 4.10
CA SER A 49 15.21 -11.90 3.63
C SER A 49 16.55 -11.99 2.87
N PRO A 50 17.23 -13.15 2.86
CA PRO A 50 18.42 -13.36 2.05
C PRO A 50 18.16 -13.04 0.58
N ARG A 51 19.07 -12.33 -0.08
CA ARG A 51 18.94 -11.98 -1.50
C ARG A 51 19.06 -13.24 -2.36
N LYS A 52 18.26 -13.31 -3.44
CA LYS A 52 18.40 -14.37 -4.44
C LYS A 52 19.80 -14.30 -5.09
N LYS A 53 20.37 -15.47 -5.36
CA LYS A 53 21.63 -15.60 -6.13
C LYS A 53 21.45 -15.30 -7.62
N VAL A 54 20.25 -15.58 -8.15
CA VAL A 54 19.90 -15.39 -9.56
C VAL A 54 18.57 -14.66 -9.64
N TRP A 55 18.52 -13.61 -10.46
CA TRP A 55 17.34 -12.79 -10.67
C TRP A 55 16.74 -13.07 -12.05
N PRO A 56 15.40 -13.09 -12.19
CA PRO A 56 14.75 -13.28 -13.49
C PRO A 56 15.06 -12.16 -14.50
N GLU A 57 15.34 -10.96 -14.00
CA GLU A 57 15.71 -9.78 -14.77
C GLU A 57 17.03 -9.21 -14.23
N ALA A 58 17.25 -7.90 -14.40
CA ALA A 58 18.37 -7.21 -13.78
C ALA A 58 18.29 -7.30 -12.24
N GLU A 59 19.45 -7.48 -11.60
CA GLU A 59 19.55 -7.48 -10.15
C GLU A 59 18.95 -6.17 -9.58
N PRO A 60 18.04 -6.27 -8.58
CA PRO A 60 17.50 -5.10 -7.92
C PRO A 60 18.58 -4.29 -7.22
N LYS A 61 18.30 -3.01 -7.00
CA LYS A 61 19.16 -2.15 -6.18
C LYS A 61 19.36 -2.72 -4.77
N ASP A 62 20.35 -2.19 -4.08
CA ASP A 62 20.57 -2.41 -2.65
C ASP A 62 19.33 -2.02 -1.85
N ASP A 63 19.13 -2.71 -0.73
CA ASP A 63 17.92 -2.60 0.09
C ASP A 63 17.72 -1.18 0.61
N GLN A 64 18.81 -0.52 1.02
CA GLN A 64 18.84 0.89 1.46
C GLN A 64 18.33 1.81 0.35
N ARG A 65 18.85 1.68 -0.87
CA ARG A 65 18.38 2.49 -1.99
C ARG A 65 16.93 2.21 -2.35
N ILE A 66 16.45 0.97 -2.24
CA ILE A 66 15.03 0.64 -2.45
C ILE A 66 14.16 1.37 -1.43
N VAL A 67 14.45 1.22 -0.12
CA VAL A 67 13.65 1.86 0.93
C VAL A 67 13.74 3.38 0.89
N ARG A 68 14.89 3.97 0.51
CA ARG A 68 15.01 5.42 0.26
C ARG A 68 14.08 5.88 -0.86
N GLN A 69 14.01 5.14 -1.97
CA GLN A 69 13.13 5.52 -3.08
C GLN A 69 11.65 5.45 -2.66
N VAL A 70 11.26 4.41 -1.93
CA VAL A 70 9.92 4.27 -1.35
C VAL A 70 9.63 5.40 -0.36
N GLY A 71 10.52 5.63 0.60
CA GLY A 71 10.40 6.66 1.62
C GLY A 71 10.30 8.07 1.05
N MET A 72 11.18 8.44 0.11
CA MET A 72 11.15 9.75 -0.56
C MET A 72 9.85 9.98 -1.34
N PHE A 73 9.34 8.94 -2.01
CA PHE A 73 8.06 9.03 -2.70
C PHE A 73 6.90 9.36 -1.73
N LEU A 74 6.97 8.83 -0.50
CA LEU A 74 5.94 9.00 0.53
C LEU A 74 6.09 10.32 1.29
N ALA A 75 7.32 10.76 1.56
CA ALA A 75 7.61 12.10 2.06
C ALA A 75 7.07 13.18 1.11
N ALA A 76 7.15 12.95 -0.21
CA ALA A 76 6.55 13.83 -1.20
C ALA A 76 5.01 13.88 -1.15
N MET A 77 4.33 12.88 -0.55
CA MET A 77 2.87 12.95 -0.32
C MET A 77 2.54 13.84 0.88
N VAL A 78 3.31 13.74 1.96
CA VAL A 78 3.21 14.63 3.13
C VAL A 78 3.44 16.07 2.68
N ARG A 79 4.54 16.31 1.95
CA ARG A 79 4.91 17.61 1.40
C ARG A 79 3.78 18.27 0.61
N ARG A 80 3.09 17.52 -0.25
CA ARG A 80 1.94 18.04 -1.01
C ARG A 80 0.77 18.50 -0.15
N SER A 81 0.59 17.96 1.05
CA SER A 81 -0.41 18.50 1.99
C SER A 81 0.09 19.75 2.70
N ASN A 82 1.40 19.84 2.90
CA ASN A 82 2.02 20.99 3.53
C ASN A 82 2.03 22.22 2.62
N GLU A 83 2.56 22.08 1.39
CA GLU A 83 2.73 23.15 0.40
C GLU A 83 1.42 23.68 -0.21
N SER A 84 0.26 23.25 0.30
CA SER A 84 -1.02 23.45 -0.38
C SER A 84 -1.78 24.69 0.05
N GLU A 85 -1.07 25.72 0.54
CA GLU A 85 -1.58 27.08 0.74
C GLU A 85 -1.21 28.05 -0.41
N PRO A 86 -2.13 28.92 -0.89
CA PRO A 86 -3.51 29.03 -0.41
C PRO A 86 -4.31 27.76 -0.70
N GLU A 87 -5.20 27.40 0.23
CA GLU A 87 -6.14 26.29 0.10
C GLU A 87 -7.11 26.61 -1.05
N LEU A 88 -6.64 26.43 -2.28
CA LEU A 88 -7.45 26.59 -3.46
C LEU A 88 -8.63 25.60 -3.33
N PRO A 89 -9.89 26.04 -3.50
CA PRO A 89 -11.06 25.15 -3.48
C PRO A 89 -10.93 23.98 -4.47
N GLN A 90 -10.08 24.16 -5.48
CA GLN A 90 -9.72 23.20 -6.52
C GLN A 90 -8.19 23.00 -6.64
N GLY A 91 -7.42 23.15 -5.55
CA GLY A 91 -5.95 23.24 -5.59
C GLY A 91 -5.23 22.25 -6.47
N ARG A 92 -4.07 22.66 -7.01
CA ARG A 92 -3.24 21.93 -7.98
C ARG A 92 -3.40 20.41 -7.81
N LYS A 93 -4.25 19.79 -8.65
CA LYS A 93 -4.54 18.36 -8.70
C LYS A 93 -4.40 17.63 -7.35
N ARG A 94 -5.12 18.05 -6.30
CA ARG A 94 -5.12 17.29 -5.03
C ARG A 94 -5.66 15.88 -5.30
N ARG A 95 -4.82 14.86 -5.06
CA ARG A 95 -5.09 13.45 -5.38
C ARG A 95 -5.61 12.65 -4.18
N MET A 96 -5.40 13.10 -2.93
CA MET A 96 -5.81 12.40 -1.70
C MET A 96 -6.14 13.39 -0.58
N PRO A 97 -7.05 13.07 0.37
CA PRO A 97 -7.32 13.88 1.56
C PRO A 97 -6.06 14.13 2.41
N HIS A 98 -5.98 15.27 3.11
CA HIS A 98 -4.83 15.60 3.95
C HIS A 98 -4.52 14.54 5.01
N ALA A 99 -5.55 14.03 5.69
CA ALA A 99 -5.40 12.93 6.64
C ALA A 99 -4.65 11.74 6.01
N VAL A 100 -5.03 11.32 4.80
CA VAL A 100 -4.38 10.23 4.07
C VAL A 100 -2.92 10.56 3.73
N ASN A 101 -2.63 11.81 3.36
CA ASN A 101 -1.26 12.22 3.07
C ASN A 101 -0.37 12.26 4.33
N TYR A 102 -0.86 12.80 5.46
CA TYR A 102 -0.08 12.87 6.70
C TYR A 102 0.14 11.50 7.35
N ILE A 103 -0.78 10.54 7.15
CA ILE A 103 -0.58 9.14 7.56
C ILE A 103 0.75 8.60 7.03
N HIS A 104 1.20 9.03 5.84
CA HIS A 104 2.46 8.55 5.28
C HIS A 104 3.70 8.96 6.09
N GLY A 105 3.66 10.08 6.82
CA GLY A 105 4.75 10.43 7.74
C GLY A 105 4.85 9.41 8.87
N SER A 106 3.73 9.13 9.55
CA SER A 106 3.68 8.10 10.59
C SER A 106 4.00 6.70 10.06
N VAL A 107 3.44 6.31 8.92
CA VAL A 107 3.60 4.94 8.38
C VAL A 107 5.01 4.69 7.86
N HIS A 108 5.68 5.70 7.29
CA HIS A 108 6.91 5.48 6.53
C HIS A 108 8.14 6.19 7.08
N TYR A 109 8.02 7.38 7.68
CA TYR A 109 9.15 7.97 8.40
C TYR A 109 9.41 7.18 9.69
N ASN A 110 8.35 7.01 10.50
CA ASN A 110 8.48 6.30 11.77
C ASN A 110 8.47 4.78 11.63
N GLY A 111 7.85 4.23 10.57
CA GLY A 111 7.61 2.80 10.45
C GLY A 111 8.83 1.95 10.11
N GLY A 112 8.73 0.65 10.40
CA GLY A 112 9.76 -0.34 10.05
C GLY A 112 9.54 -0.97 8.67
N PHE A 113 10.62 -1.31 7.98
CA PHE A 113 10.59 -1.93 6.65
C PHE A 113 10.97 -3.41 6.72
N LEU A 114 10.13 -4.27 6.14
CA LEU A 114 10.43 -5.68 5.90
C LEU A 114 10.65 -5.88 4.41
N ILE A 115 11.79 -6.46 4.03
CA ILE A 115 12.21 -6.56 2.62
C ILE A 115 12.27 -8.02 2.19
N PHE A 116 11.57 -8.31 1.09
CA PHE A 116 11.47 -9.63 0.49
C PHE A 116 11.91 -9.59 -0.98
N ASN A 117 12.36 -10.71 -1.50
CA ASN A 117 12.68 -10.82 -2.92
C ASN A 117 11.42 -10.68 -3.78
N ASP A 118 10.44 -11.54 -3.52
CA ASP A 118 9.16 -11.64 -4.24
C ASP A 118 8.03 -12.09 -3.30
N PHE A 119 6.84 -12.37 -3.85
CA PHE A 119 5.68 -12.80 -3.06
C PHE A 119 5.85 -14.20 -2.45
N LYS A 120 6.59 -15.11 -3.10
CA LYS A 120 6.80 -16.47 -2.60
C LYS A 120 7.73 -16.47 -1.40
N ASP A 121 8.79 -15.68 -1.47
CA ASP A 121 9.72 -15.44 -0.38
C ASP A 121 9.01 -14.81 0.82
N ALA A 122 8.20 -13.78 0.61
CA ALA A 122 7.39 -13.23 1.70
C ALA A 122 6.38 -14.25 2.28
N MET A 123 5.74 -15.05 1.42
CA MET A 123 4.79 -16.08 1.86
C MET A 123 5.46 -17.13 2.77
N TYR A 124 6.71 -17.51 2.47
CA TYR A 124 7.51 -18.36 3.35
C TYR A 124 7.54 -17.75 4.77
N TYR A 125 8.08 -16.54 4.94
CA TYR A 125 8.20 -15.95 6.28
C TYR A 125 6.83 -15.70 6.95
N PHE A 126 5.85 -15.14 6.24
CA PHE A 126 4.54 -14.84 6.82
C PHE A 126 3.69 -16.07 7.14
N SER A 127 4.00 -17.24 6.57
CA SER A 127 3.37 -18.51 6.96
C SER A 127 3.94 -19.08 8.26
N ASP A 128 5.10 -18.60 8.72
CA ASP A 128 5.65 -18.96 10.01
C ASP A 128 5.00 -18.13 11.14
N ARG A 129 4.42 -18.84 12.12
CA ARG A 129 3.80 -18.22 13.30
C ARG A 129 4.80 -17.42 14.13
N ASN A 130 6.05 -17.86 14.25
CA ASN A 130 7.08 -17.16 15.01
C ASN A 130 7.43 -15.82 14.34
N PHE A 131 7.49 -15.78 13.01
CA PHE A 131 7.71 -14.54 12.26
C PHE A 131 6.56 -13.55 12.47
N VAL A 132 5.31 -14.03 12.38
CA VAL A 132 4.12 -13.19 12.60
C VAL A 132 4.04 -12.70 14.05
N GLN A 133 4.37 -13.55 15.03
CA GLN A 133 4.45 -13.15 16.45
C GLN A 133 5.51 -12.08 16.68
N GLU A 134 6.65 -12.19 16.01
CA GLU A 134 7.72 -11.20 16.10
C GLU A 134 7.30 -9.85 15.51
N LEU A 135 6.58 -9.86 14.39
CA LEU A 135 5.99 -8.64 13.84
C LEU A 135 4.94 -8.03 14.78
N HIS A 136 4.12 -8.85 15.45
CA HIS A 136 3.22 -8.38 16.49
C HIS A 136 3.97 -7.80 17.69
N ARG A 137 5.09 -8.40 18.10
CA ARG A 137 5.95 -7.90 19.17
C ARG A 137 6.53 -6.54 18.80
N PHE A 138 7.07 -6.40 17.59
CA PHE A 138 7.57 -5.13 17.04
C PHE A 138 6.49 -4.05 17.10
N THR A 139 5.33 -4.29 16.49
CA THR A 139 4.25 -3.29 16.40
C THR A 139 3.71 -2.87 17.78
N LYS A 140 3.66 -3.79 18.74
CA LYS A 140 3.24 -3.52 20.13
C LYS A 140 4.31 -2.78 20.93
N LYS A 141 5.59 -3.15 20.81
CA LYS A 141 6.68 -2.54 21.57
C LYS A 141 6.99 -1.13 21.06
N GLU A 142 7.09 -0.97 19.76
CA GLU A 142 7.48 0.30 19.14
C GLU A 142 6.31 1.29 18.99
N ASN A 143 5.07 0.81 19.02
CA ASN A 143 3.89 1.59 18.63
C ASN A 143 4.10 2.26 17.26
N ARG A 144 4.65 1.50 16.31
CA ARG A 144 4.93 1.93 14.93
C ARG A 144 4.14 1.08 13.93
N GLU A 145 3.97 1.63 12.75
CA GLU A 145 3.48 0.90 11.58
C GLU A 145 4.63 0.16 10.90
N HIS A 146 4.32 -0.65 9.89
CA HIS A 146 5.33 -1.34 9.09
C HIS A 146 4.96 -1.38 7.61
N THR A 147 5.97 -1.51 6.76
CA THR A 147 5.82 -1.60 5.32
C THR A 147 6.54 -2.85 4.82
N VAL A 148 5.82 -3.67 4.06
CA VAL A 148 6.39 -4.81 3.33
C VAL A 148 6.83 -4.31 1.96
N VAL A 149 8.08 -4.56 1.58
CA VAL A 149 8.69 -4.10 0.32
C VAL A 149 9.26 -5.28 -0.45
N PHE A 150 9.06 -5.28 -1.77
CA PHE A 150 9.59 -6.31 -2.66
C PHE A 150 10.73 -5.77 -3.52
N ARG A 151 11.81 -6.54 -3.62
CA ARG A 151 12.97 -6.22 -4.46
C ARG A 151 12.66 -6.38 -5.94
N GLU A 152 11.94 -7.44 -6.31
CA GLU A 152 11.45 -7.63 -7.69
C GLU A 152 10.45 -6.52 -8.03
N ARG A 153 10.86 -5.67 -8.97
CA ARG A 153 10.07 -4.50 -9.35
C ARG A 153 8.93 -4.87 -10.29
N ASN A 154 9.16 -5.82 -11.18
CA ASN A 154 8.14 -6.36 -12.07
C ASN A 154 7.42 -7.51 -11.37
N TYR A 155 6.10 -7.53 -11.47
CA TYR A 155 5.27 -8.51 -10.79
C TYR A 155 4.01 -8.82 -11.61
N ASP A 156 3.43 -9.99 -11.35
CA ASP A 156 2.11 -10.35 -11.84
C ASP A 156 1.03 -9.70 -10.96
N PRO A 157 0.16 -8.82 -11.51
CA PRO A 157 -0.89 -8.15 -10.73
C PRO A 157 -1.89 -9.11 -10.07
N GLU A 158 -2.13 -10.28 -10.67
CA GLU A 158 -3.03 -11.29 -10.11
C GLU A 158 -2.39 -11.97 -8.90
N GLU A 159 -1.13 -12.40 -9.04
CA GLU A 159 -0.36 -12.98 -7.93
C GLU A 159 -0.24 -11.99 -6.77
N TYR A 160 -0.03 -10.70 -7.08
CA TYR A 160 0.02 -9.67 -6.05
C TYR A 160 -1.32 -9.53 -5.30
N ALA A 161 -2.44 -9.64 -6.01
CA ALA A 161 -3.76 -9.62 -5.37
C ALA A 161 -3.99 -10.87 -4.50
N TRP A 162 -3.53 -12.04 -4.94
CA TRP A 162 -3.59 -13.27 -4.15
C TRP A 162 -2.72 -13.17 -2.90
N PHE A 163 -1.50 -12.65 -3.04
CA PHE A 163 -0.61 -12.40 -1.91
C PHE A 163 -1.19 -11.40 -0.92
N LEU A 164 -1.85 -10.33 -1.38
CA LEU A 164 -2.55 -9.39 -0.49
C LEU A 164 -3.66 -10.08 0.31
N SER A 165 -4.39 -11.02 -0.29
CA SER A 165 -5.40 -11.82 0.40
C SER A 165 -4.79 -12.78 1.43
N PHE A 166 -3.68 -13.44 1.08
CA PHE A 166 -2.86 -14.25 2.00
C PHE A 166 -2.36 -13.42 3.19
N LEU A 167 -1.82 -12.23 2.94
CA LEU A 167 -1.32 -11.39 4.03
C LEU A 167 -2.45 -10.99 4.99
N ARG A 168 -3.65 -10.75 4.47
CA ARG A 168 -4.84 -10.42 5.27
C ARG A 168 -5.45 -11.63 6.00
N SER A 169 -5.15 -12.87 5.60
CA SER A 169 -5.53 -14.06 6.36
C SER A 169 -4.56 -14.32 7.52
N HIS A 170 -3.31 -13.89 7.39
CA HIS A 170 -2.25 -14.08 8.39
C HIS A 170 -2.10 -12.91 9.36
N LEU A 171 -2.37 -11.68 8.90
CA LEU A 171 -2.33 -10.47 9.71
C LEU A 171 -3.74 -9.97 10.00
N ARG A 172 -4.01 -9.60 11.26
CA ARG A 172 -5.31 -9.02 11.69
C ARG A 172 -5.50 -7.55 11.29
N TRP A 173 -4.81 -7.12 10.25
CA TRP A 173 -4.69 -5.72 9.86
C TRP A 173 -5.25 -5.50 8.47
N TYR A 174 -5.83 -4.31 8.26
CA TYR A 174 -6.11 -3.89 6.90
C TYR A 174 -4.78 -3.70 6.18
N ALA A 175 -4.67 -4.20 4.95
CA ALA A 175 -3.45 -4.06 4.15
C ALA A 175 -3.78 -3.41 2.81
N ASN A 176 -2.98 -2.43 2.39
CA ASN A 176 -3.11 -1.82 1.06
C ASN A 176 -1.87 -2.13 0.22
N ALA A 177 -2.07 -2.74 -0.95
CA ALA A 177 -1.00 -2.99 -1.91
C ALA A 177 -0.78 -1.76 -2.80
N ASN A 178 0.47 -1.35 -3.02
CA ASN A 178 0.88 -0.31 -3.96
C ASN A 178 2.01 -0.87 -4.83
N GLY A 179 2.28 -0.27 -6.00
CA GLY A 179 3.38 -0.77 -6.83
C GLY A 179 3.73 0.06 -8.06
N PRO A 180 4.85 -0.27 -8.73
CA PRO A 180 5.29 0.33 -9.98
C PRO A 180 4.35 -0.04 -11.12
N ALA A 181 4.33 0.84 -12.12
CA ALA A 181 3.46 0.81 -13.31
C ALA A 181 2.04 1.39 -13.11
N LYS A 182 1.36 1.63 -14.24
CA LYS A 182 -0.07 1.98 -14.33
C LYS A 182 -0.99 0.80 -13.96
N LYS A 183 -0.43 -0.35 -13.55
CA LYS A 183 -1.14 -1.57 -13.19
C LYS A 183 -1.50 -1.52 -11.70
N ARG A 184 -2.55 -0.76 -11.36
CA ARG A 184 -3.08 -0.72 -9.99
C ARG A 184 -3.56 -2.11 -9.62
N VAL A 185 -3.13 -2.64 -8.48
CA VAL A 185 -3.68 -3.87 -7.91
C VAL A 185 -4.75 -3.48 -6.90
N LEU A 186 -5.96 -3.95 -7.14
CA LEU A 186 -7.17 -3.68 -6.36
C LEU A 186 -7.34 -2.19 -6.04
N HIS A 187 -7.14 -1.81 -4.77
CA HIS A 187 -7.27 -0.46 -4.24
C HIS A 187 -5.96 0.35 -4.27
N GLY A 188 -4.91 -0.20 -4.87
CA GLY A 188 -3.56 0.30 -4.77
C GLY A 188 -3.24 1.58 -5.52
N THR A 189 -2.31 2.34 -4.96
CA THR A 189 -1.76 3.55 -5.55
C THR A 189 -0.37 3.29 -6.17
N PRO A 190 0.13 4.19 -7.03
CA PRO A 190 1.48 4.07 -7.57
C PRO A 190 2.53 4.10 -6.46
N SER A 191 3.60 3.33 -6.62
CA SER A 191 4.80 3.33 -5.77
C SER A 191 6.04 2.99 -6.62
N PRO A 192 7.27 3.40 -6.24
CA PRO A 192 8.48 3.05 -6.99
C PRO A 192 8.76 1.53 -7.05
N TYR A 193 8.37 0.83 -5.97
CA TYR A 193 8.48 -0.63 -5.78
C TYR A 193 7.15 -1.22 -5.30
N PRO A 194 6.92 -2.53 -5.49
CA PRO A 194 5.75 -3.18 -4.92
C PRO A 194 5.88 -3.10 -3.40
N VAL A 195 4.88 -2.51 -2.75
CA VAL A 195 4.84 -2.36 -1.30
C VAL A 195 3.46 -2.64 -0.78
N ILE A 196 3.38 -3.33 0.35
CA ILE A 196 2.12 -3.47 1.09
C ILE A 196 2.27 -2.73 2.40
N ASN A 197 1.24 -1.95 2.71
CA ASN A 197 1.14 -1.24 3.97
C ASN A 197 0.05 -1.92 4.80
N PRO A 198 0.37 -2.91 5.64
CA PRO A 198 -0.51 -3.31 6.72
C PRO A 198 -0.61 -2.15 7.71
N ILE A 199 -1.83 -1.76 7.99
CA ILE A 199 -2.18 -0.66 8.88
C ILE A 199 -2.59 -1.30 10.20
N ASN A 200 -1.86 -1.04 11.29
CA ASN A 200 -2.17 -1.55 12.62
C ASN A 200 -2.92 -0.53 13.49
N GLY A 201 -2.91 0.74 13.09
CA GLY A 201 -3.68 1.83 13.71
C GLY A 201 -2.84 2.75 14.59
N ASN A 202 -1.55 2.48 14.74
CA ASN A 202 -0.64 3.35 15.49
C ASN A 202 -0.52 4.75 14.86
N TRP A 203 -0.80 4.89 13.57
CA TRP A 203 -0.84 6.20 12.89
C TRP A 203 -1.86 7.19 13.47
N ILE A 204 -2.92 6.70 14.12
CA ILE A 204 -4.02 7.53 14.64
C ILE A 204 -3.49 8.52 15.67
N THR A 205 -2.64 8.04 16.58
CA THR A 205 -2.05 8.87 17.63
C THR A 205 -1.15 9.93 17.03
N ASP A 206 -0.33 9.57 16.03
CA ASP A 206 0.58 10.52 15.40
C ASP A 206 -0.20 11.61 14.62
N VAL A 207 -1.24 11.24 13.86
CA VAL A 207 -2.09 12.22 13.15
C VAL A 207 -2.88 13.10 14.14
N SER A 208 -3.37 12.54 15.25
CA SER A 208 -4.01 13.34 16.31
C SER A 208 -3.03 14.31 16.96
N ASN A 209 -1.76 13.93 17.12
CA ASN A 209 -0.72 14.82 17.65
C ASN A 209 -0.42 15.98 16.70
N ILE A 210 -0.39 15.75 15.37
CA ILE A 210 -0.25 16.82 14.38
C ILE A 210 -1.40 17.83 14.54
N GLN A 211 -2.64 17.35 14.61
CA GLN A 211 -3.81 18.23 14.74
C GLN A 211 -3.83 19.03 16.03
N LYS A 212 -3.22 18.50 17.09
CA LYS A 212 -3.10 19.15 18.41
C LYS A 212 -1.79 19.93 18.56
N GLU A 213 -1.05 20.13 17.47
CA GLU A 213 0.21 20.87 17.43
C GLU A 213 1.31 20.31 18.37
N LYS A 214 1.28 18.99 18.63
CA LYS A 214 2.25 18.27 19.48
C LYS A 214 3.42 17.72 18.66
N MET A 215 4.18 18.63 18.03
CA MET A 215 5.23 18.29 17.05
C MET A 215 6.38 17.46 17.63
N ASP A 216 6.69 17.68 18.91
CA ASP A 216 7.70 16.93 19.67
C ASP A 216 7.44 15.42 19.72
N LYS A 217 6.19 14.99 19.51
CA LYS A 217 5.76 13.59 19.59
C LYS A 217 5.74 12.87 18.24
N LEU A 218 5.98 13.58 17.15
CA LEU A 218 5.80 13.05 15.80
C LEU A 218 7.02 12.30 15.28
N VAL A 219 8.21 12.79 15.62
CA VAL A 219 9.47 12.27 15.10
C VAL A 219 9.99 11.21 16.05
N LYS A 220 9.97 9.95 15.62
CA LYS A 220 10.52 8.84 16.41
C LYS A 220 11.98 8.57 16.00
N PRO A 221 12.84 8.12 16.93
CA PRO A 221 14.23 7.79 16.62
C PRO A 221 14.33 6.59 15.68
N GLU A 222 15.53 6.29 15.20
CA GLU A 222 15.84 5.05 14.48
C GLU A 222 15.42 3.81 15.29
N ILE A 223 15.06 2.75 14.58
CA ILE A 223 14.68 1.48 15.19
C ILE A 223 15.95 0.67 15.46
N SER A 224 16.07 0.11 16.66
CA SER A 224 17.12 -0.87 16.99
C SER A 224 16.82 -2.19 16.26
N SER A 225 17.17 -2.26 14.97
CA SER A 225 16.80 -3.38 14.09
C SER A 225 17.35 -4.73 14.59
N SER A 226 18.52 -4.71 15.22
CA SER A 226 19.14 -5.90 15.84
C SER A 226 18.31 -6.57 16.94
N GLU A 227 17.27 -5.92 17.46
CA GLU A 227 16.38 -6.49 18.46
C GLU A 227 15.25 -7.33 17.88
N TYR A 228 15.04 -7.29 16.56
CA TYR A 228 13.88 -7.89 15.91
C TYR A 228 14.31 -8.92 14.86
N PHE A 229 13.49 -9.95 14.73
CA PHE A 229 13.61 -10.97 13.69
C PHE A 229 14.88 -11.82 13.72
N ASN A 230 15.41 -12.09 14.93
CA ASN A 230 16.61 -12.92 15.14
C ASN A 230 16.33 -14.44 15.17
N GLY A 231 15.10 -14.86 14.92
CA GLY A 231 14.72 -16.27 14.95
C GLY A 231 15.02 -16.99 13.64
N ASP A 232 15.16 -18.31 13.71
CA ASP A 232 15.10 -19.16 12.54
C ASP A 232 13.64 -19.34 12.12
N TYR A 233 13.33 -18.98 10.88
CA TYR A 233 11.97 -19.05 10.34
C TYR A 233 11.82 -20.20 9.35
N CYS A 234 10.79 -21.03 9.55
CA CYS A 234 10.46 -22.22 8.77
C CYS A 234 9.03 -22.15 8.24
N GLY A 235 8.80 -21.24 7.30
CA GLY A 235 7.57 -21.16 6.54
C GLY A 235 7.20 -22.45 5.85
N ASN A 236 5.90 -22.78 5.79
CA ASN A 236 5.42 -24.03 5.20
C ASN A 236 4.41 -23.84 4.06
N GLN A 237 3.98 -22.61 3.77
CA GLN A 237 3.04 -22.35 2.69
C GLN A 237 3.78 -22.09 1.37
N SER A 238 3.61 -23.00 0.42
CA SER A 238 4.21 -22.90 -0.92
C SER A 238 3.25 -22.38 -1.99
N GLU A 239 1.94 -22.37 -1.71
CA GLU A 239 0.88 -22.00 -2.65
C GLU A 239 -0.26 -21.23 -1.99
N TYR A 240 -1.01 -20.47 -2.80
CA TYR A 240 -2.22 -19.79 -2.36
C TYR A 240 -3.39 -20.77 -2.24
N THR A 241 -4.07 -20.74 -1.11
CA THR A 241 -5.28 -21.52 -0.87
C THR A 241 -6.43 -21.04 -1.75
N PHE A 242 -7.43 -21.91 -1.94
CA PHE A 242 -8.68 -21.52 -2.61
C PHE A 242 -9.32 -20.28 -1.98
N MET A 243 -9.31 -20.18 -0.65
CA MET A 243 -9.94 -19.05 0.07
C MET A 243 -9.23 -17.72 -0.21
N GLU A 244 -7.91 -17.73 -0.35
CA GLU A 244 -7.13 -16.53 -0.69
C GLU A 244 -7.38 -16.07 -2.13
N ARG A 245 -7.44 -17.02 -3.06
CA ARG A 245 -7.81 -16.76 -4.46
C ARG A 245 -9.26 -16.26 -4.56
N PHE A 246 -10.17 -16.86 -3.82
CA PHE A 246 -11.58 -16.45 -3.76
C PHE A 246 -11.73 -15.04 -3.18
N HIS A 247 -11.01 -14.73 -2.11
CA HIS A 247 -11.02 -13.40 -1.53
C HIS A 247 -10.49 -12.34 -2.51
N ALA A 248 -9.38 -12.63 -3.19
CA ALA A 248 -8.84 -11.72 -4.22
C ALA A 248 -9.81 -11.50 -5.37
N TRP A 249 -10.44 -12.58 -5.86
CA TRP A 249 -11.44 -12.53 -6.91
C TRP A 249 -12.69 -11.74 -6.48
N GLY A 250 -13.21 -11.98 -5.27
CA GLY A 250 -14.36 -11.23 -4.73
C GLY A 250 -14.06 -9.74 -4.62
N GLN A 251 -12.87 -9.37 -4.16
CA GLN A 251 -12.43 -7.97 -4.13
C GLN A 251 -12.29 -7.37 -5.53
N HIS A 252 -11.81 -8.14 -6.50
CA HIS A 252 -11.76 -7.73 -7.89
C HIS A 252 -13.15 -7.44 -8.44
N VAL A 253 -14.11 -8.34 -8.22
CA VAL A 253 -15.51 -8.17 -8.66
C VAL A 253 -16.10 -6.89 -8.07
N VAL A 254 -15.98 -6.70 -6.76
CA VAL A 254 -16.48 -5.48 -6.08
C VAL A 254 -15.80 -4.22 -6.61
N THR A 255 -14.48 -4.28 -6.85
CA THR A 255 -13.70 -3.15 -7.38
C THR A 255 -14.11 -2.80 -8.82
N THR A 256 -14.31 -3.80 -9.66
CA THR A 256 -14.74 -3.63 -11.05
C THR A 256 -16.19 -3.15 -11.13
N ALA A 257 -17.07 -3.64 -10.25
CA ALA A 257 -18.47 -3.18 -10.17
C ALA A 257 -18.60 -1.69 -9.82
N LYS A 258 -17.62 -1.10 -9.12
CA LYS A 258 -17.55 0.36 -8.87
C LYS A 258 -17.22 1.19 -10.13
N GLY A 259 -17.00 0.54 -11.27
CA GLY A 259 -16.78 1.19 -12.56
C GLY A 259 -15.57 2.12 -12.53
N PHE A 260 -15.72 3.33 -13.05
CA PHE A 260 -14.63 4.30 -13.12
C PHE A 260 -13.97 4.59 -11.77
N GLN A 261 -14.75 4.64 -10.69
CA GLN A 261 -14.23 4.87 -9.35
C GLN A 261 -13.25 3.77 -8.92
N GLY A 262 -13.47 2.54 -9.38
CA GLY A 262 -12.61 1.39 -9.14
C GLY A 262 -12.35 1.18 -7.65
N GLY A 263 -11.08 0.98 -7.31
CA GLY A 263 -10.66 0.72 -5.94
C GLY A 263 -10.52 1.98 -5.07
N LEU A 264 -10.78 3.17 -5.60
CA LEU A 264 -10.58 4.39 -4.84
C LEU A 264 -11.78 4.64 -3.91
N VAL A 265 -11.54 4.56 -2.60
CA VAL A 265 -12.60 4.75 -1.59
C VAL A 265 -12.70 6.21 -1.15
N PHE A 266 -11.55 6.87 -0.98
CA PHE A 266 -11.46 8.19 -0.32
C PHE A 266 -11.21 9.36 -1.28
N THR A 267 -11.21 9.10 -2.59
CA THR A 267 -10.83 10.10 -3.60
C THR A 267 -11.86 10.12 -4.72
N ASN A 268 -12.36 11.28 -5.11
CA ASN A 268 -13.23 11.35 -6.29
C ASN A 268 -12.38 11.23 -7.56
N ARG A 269 -12.37 10.04 -8.17
CA ARG A 269 -11.49 9.75 -9.30
C ARG A 269 -11.81 10.62 -10.52
N LYS A 270 -13.09 10.97 -10.71
CA LYS A 270 -13.53 11.84 -11.82
C LYS A 270 -12.82 13.18 -11.79
N LYS A 271 -12.63 13.74 -10.59
CA LYS A 271 -11.90 15.00 -10.40
C LYS A 271 -10.38 14.85 -10.57
N MET A 272 -9.82 13.67 -10.29
CA MET A 272 -8.39 13.41 -10.40
C MET A 272 -7.91 13.07 -11.81
N GLU A 273 -8.75 12.33 -12.55
CA GLU A 273 -8.44 11.81 -13.87
C GLU A 273 -9.53 12.22 -14.88
N PRO A 274 -9.76 13.54 -15.10
CA PRO A 274 -10.85 14.03 -15.95
C PRO A 274 -10.75 13.48 -17.38
N HIS A 275 -9.55 13.39 -17.94
CA HIS A 275 -9.32 12.81 -19.27
C HIS A 275 -9.70 11.32 -19.37
N ASN A 276 -9.38 10.53 -18.34
CA ASN A 276 -9.79 9.12 -18.29
C ASN A 276 -11.31 9.00 -18.08
N TRP A 277 -11.92 9.95 -17.37
CA TRP A 277 -13.37 10.00 -17.17
C TRP A 277 -14.10 10.30 -18.48
N GLU A 278 -13.61 11.24 -19.27
CA GLU A 278 -14.13 11.50 -20.62
C GLU A 278 -14.03 10.26 -21.51
N THR A 279 -12.90 9.55 -21.45
CA THR A 279 -12.72 8.29 -22.19
C THR A 279 -13.71 7.23 -21.71
N PHE A 280 -13.89 7.09 -20.41
CA PHE A 280 -14.90 6.18 -19.83
C PHE A 280 -16.31 6.50 -20.31
N GLN A 281 -16.70 7.78 -20.35
CA GLN A 281 -18.00 8.20 -20.87
C GLN A 281 -18.14 7.89 -22.37
N LYS A 282 -17.11 8.17 -23.18
CA LYS A 282 -17.08 7.87 -24.62
C LYS A 282 -17.20 6.37 -24.94
N THR A 283 -16.69 5.52 -24.05
CA THR A 283 -16.80 4.06 -24.17
C THR A 283 -18.09 3.48 -23.55
N ASN A 284 -19.09 4.33 -23.25
CA ASN A 284 -20.35 3.94 -22.61
C ASN A 284 -20.16 3.13 -21.32
N GLY A 285 -19.17 3.52 -20.51
CA GLY A 285 -18.89 2.89 -19.23
C GLY A 285 -18.02 1.64 -19.29
N GLN A 286 -17.40 1.33 -20.44
CA GLN A 286 -16.41 0.25 -20.52
C GLN A 286 -15.07 0.67 -19.88
N TRP A 287 -15.02 0.67 -18.54
CA TRP A 287 -13.75 0.74 -17.82
C TRP A 287 -13.14 -0.66 -17.75
N ARG A 288 -12.03 -0.88 -18.44
CA ARG A 288 -11.24 -2.11 -18.27
C ARG A 288 -10.27 -1.91 -17.12
N ALA A 289 -10.36 -2.73 -16.08
CA ALA A 289 -9.28 -2.86 -15.13
C ALA A 289 -7.99 -3.21 -15.89
N SER A 290 -6.85 -2.65 -15.47
CA SER A 290 -5.55 -2.84 -16.13
C SER A 290 -5.03 -4.29 -16.08
N TYR A 291 -5.79 -5.19 -15.43
CA TYR A 291 -5.53 -6.60 -15.22
C TYR A 291 -6.85 -7.29 -14.85
N ALA A 292 -6.93 -8.60 -15.09
CA ALA A 292 -8.04 -9.45 -14.66
C ALA A 292 -7.55 -10.39 -13.55
N ILE A 293 -8.46 -10.82 -12.67
CA ILE A 293 -8.21 -11.90 -11.73
C ILE A 293 -9.03 -13.10 -12.18
N SER A 294 -8.36 -14.22 -12.38
CA SER A 294 -8.93 -15.48 -12.84
C SER A 294 -9.89 -16.06 -11.82
N HIS A 295 -10.72 -17.01 -12.27
CA HIS A 295 -11.59 -17.74 -11.38
C HIS A 295 -10.77 -18.44 -10.27
N PRO A 296 -11.22 -18.46 -9.00
CA PRO A 296 -10.48 -19.01 -7.85
C PRO A 296 -10.05 -20.48 -7.93
N PHE A 297 -10.57 -21.24 -8.91
CA PHE A 297 -10.20 -22.64 -9.16
C PHE A 297 -8.95 -22.78 -10.06
N LYS A 298 -8.46 -21.70 -10.66
CA LYS A 298 -7.25 -21.74 -11.49
C LYS A 298 -5.99 -21.53 -10.63
N SER A 299 -4.93 -22.27 -10.95
CA SER A 299 -3.59 -22.00 -10.42
C SER A 299 -2.97 -20.77 -11.10
N ILE A 300 -1.90 -20.21 -10.53
CA ILE A 300 -1.23 -19.04 -11.12
C ILE A 300 -0.55 -19.41 -12.44
N GLU A 301 0.00 -20.61 -12.55
CA GLU A 301 0.63 -21.15 -13.77
C GLU A 301 -0.41 -21.24 -14.88
N LYS A 302 -1.59 -21.79 -14.56
CA LYS A 302 -2.68 -21.90 -15.53
C LYS A 302 -3.20 -20.52 -15.94
N ALA A 303 -3.33 -19.59 -15.00
CA ALA A 303 -3.74 -18.22 -15.28
C ALA A 303 -2.72 -17.49 -16.19
N ARG A 304 -1.42 -17.66 -15.93
CA ARG A 304 -0.33 -17.13 -16.75
C ARG A 304 -0.34 -17.73 -18.16
N ALA A 305 -0.51 -19.05 -18.28
CA ALA A 305 -0.59 -19.74 -19.57
C ALA A 305 -1.79 -19.27 -20.40
N ASP A 306 -2.97 -19.15 -19.79
CA ASP A 306 -4.17 -18.65 -20.46
C ASP A 306 -3.97 -17.21 -20.97
N ARG A 307 -3.25 -16.35 -20.22
CA ARG A 307 -2.88 -14.99 -20.69
C ARG A 307 -1.94 -15.02 -21.88
N SER A 308 -0.90 -15.85 -21.85
CA SER A 308 0.07 -15.94 -22.95
C SER A 308 -0.56 -16.47 -24.23
N GLU A 309 -1.60 -17.30 -24.12
CA GLU A 309 -2.37 -17.85 -25.24
C GLU A 309 -3.48 -16.88 -25.74
N GLY A 310 -3.60 -15.69 -25.16
CA GLY A 310 -4.64 -14.72 -25.53
C GLY A 310 -6.07 -15.15 -25.17
N LYS A 311 -6.25 -16.17 -24.32
CA LYS A 311 -7.56 -16.59 -23.85
C LYS A 311 -8.14 -15.48 -22.98
N SER A 312 -9.26 -14.90 -23.42
CA SER A 312 -9.94 -13.83 -22.71
C SER A 312 -10.38 -14.31 -21.31
N ILE A 313 -9.73 -13.79 -20.27
CA ILE A 313 -10.04 -14.05 -18.85
C ILE A 313 -11.00 -13.01 -18.28
N TYR A 314 -11.52 -12.12 -19.14
CA TYR A 314 -12.40 -11.05 -18.68
C TYR A 314 -13.73 -11.65 -18.26
N VAL A 315 -14.04 -11.53 -16.97
CA VAL A 315 -15.44 -11.57 -16.54
C VAL A 315 -16.10 -10.37 -17.18
N ASN A 316 -16.86 -10.59 -18.26
CA ASN A 316 -17.69 -9.57 -18.89
C ASN A 316 -18.80 -9.19 -17.90
N PHE A 317 -18.49 -8.32 -16.95
CA PHE A 317 -19.52 -7.54 -16.27
C PHE A 317 -20.00 -6.49 -17.27
N ILE A 318 -21.01 -6.87 -18.06
CA ILE A 318 -21.88 -5.87 -18.67
C ILE A 318 -22.61 -5.23 -17.50
N ALA A 319 -22.09 -4.10 -17.01
CA ALA A 319 -22.87 -3.22 -16.15
C ALA A 319 -24.03 -2.69 -17.01
N LYS A 320 -25.12 -3.46 -17.11
CA LYS A 320 -26.38 -2.98 -17.66
C LYS A 320 -26.83 -1.83 -16.75
N LYS A 321 -26.67 -0.65 -17.32
CA LYS A 321 -27.25 0.66 -17.05
C LYS A 321 -28.58 0.62 -16.28
N GLU A 322 -28.55 0.48 -14.95
CA GLU A 322 -29.75 0.66 -14.11
C GLU A 322 -29.43 0.98 -12.64
N ILE A 323 -28.46 1.87 -12.39
CA ILE A 323 -28.35 2.57 -11.09
C ILE A 323 -28.59 4.05 -11.38
N LYS A 324 -29.86 4.44 -11.40
CA LYS A 324 -30.28 5.83 -11.59
C LYS A 324 -30.94 6.46 -10.37
N GLU A 325 -31.04 5.79 -9.22
CA GLU A 325 -31.87 6.29 -8.10
C GLU A 325 -31.27 6.17 -6.70
N LEU A 326 -29.96 6.41 -6.53
CA LEU A 326 -29.44 6.77 -5.19
C LEU A 326 -28.38 7.86 -5.35
N ALA A 327 -28.85 9.10 -5.48
CA ALA A 327 -28.10 10.33 -5.30
C ALA A 327 -28.69 11.08 -4.10
#